data_AF-A0A0L1IUN5-F1
#
_entry.id   AF-A0A0L1IUN5-F1
#
_cell.length_a   1.000
_cell.length_b   1.000
_cell.length_c   1.000
_cell.angle_alpha   90.00
_cell.angle_beta   90.00
_cell.angle_gamma   90.00
#
_symmetry.space_group_name_H-M   'P 1'
#
loop_
_entity.id
_entity.type
_entity.pdbx_description
1 polymer ?
#
loop_
_entity_poly.entity_id
_entity_poly.type
_entity_poly.pdbx_seq_one_letter_code
_entity_poly.pdbx_strand_id
1 'polypeptide(L)'
;MDFLPSLIDRALATAHMDAVDVLRAFFLFASCTILSVSLLDSLRSRFVPYGARATVTVESDSTPSKPSSSSPITHILDHLASLKVPHSYFTQFYVVSLLSSIFWALQLVCHGQAFQAIATRVHSEHLQRTMSVNQVMLCWVLMLAQGVRRLHESFAFSKPSSSQMWFAHWLAGIAFYLAVSIALWIEGTETLLSHRWSRDDVTVNNAPSLRTFLCLPIFLFASGLQHDAHHYLFSLKKYTLPSHPMFRSIVCPHYTAECAIYLSLALLAAPQGEMINKTVLSAVVFVTVNLGVTASETKRWYMQKFGDNSVRERWNMIPWVY
;
A
#
# COMPACT_ATOMS: atom_id res chain seq x y z
N MET A 1 23.92 -24.93 7.11
CA MET A 1 23.35 -23.59 7.38
C MET A 1 21.88 -23.59 6.96
N ASP A 2 21.16 -24.68 7.23
CA ASP A 2 19.92 -25.04 6.50
C ASP A 2 18.69 -25.08 7.40
N PHE A 3 18.83 -24.62 8.65
CA PHE A 3 17.75 -24.63 9.63
C PHE A 3 16.60 -23.70 9.21
N LEU A 4 16.90 -22.48 8.75
CA LEU A 4 15.87 -21.52 8.37
C LEU A 4 15.09 -21.94 7.10
N PRO A 5 15.74 -22.35 5.99
CA PRO A 5 15.03 -22.89 4.82
C PRO A 5 14.15 -24.08 5.18
N SER A 6 14.68 -25.06 5.93
CA SER A 6 13.91 -26.25 6.31
C SER A 6 12.73 -25.95 7.25
N LEU A 7 12.86 -24.95 8.13
CA LEU A 7 11.75 -24.49 8.97
C LEU A 7 10.64 -23.87 8.12
N ILE A 8 10.99 -23.02 7.14
CA ILE A 8 10.03 -22.41 6.22
C ILE A 8 9.31 -23.50 5.41
N ASP A 9 10.06 -24.46 4.86
CA ASP A 9 9.48 -25.52 4.02
C ASP A 9 8.53 -26.41 4.83
N ARG A 10 8.87 -26.72 6.09
CA ARG A 10 7.97 -27.43 7.01
C ARG A 10 6.71 -26.63 7.34
N ALA A 11 6.84 -25.32 7.58
CA ALA A 11 5.69 -24.47 7.87
C ALA A 11 4.72 -24.39 6.68
N LEU A 12 5.24 -24.19 5.47
CA LEU A 12 4.48 -24.20 4.22
C LEU A 12 3.76 -25.53 4.00
N ALA A 13 4.49 -26.65 4.15
CA ALA A 13 3.92 -27.99 4.00
C ALA A 13 2.82 -28.27 5.04
N THR A 14 3.01 -27.85 6.30
CA THR A 14 2.03 -28.03 7.38
C THR A 14 0.76 -27.21 7.15
N ALA A 15 0.91 -26.01 6.59
CA ALA A 15 -0.22 -25.13 6.27
C ALA A 15 -0.89 -25.47 4.94
N HIS A 16 -0.35 -26.41 4.16
CA HIS A 16 -0.75 -26.66 2.76
C HIS A 16 -0.75 -25.38 1.92
N MET A 17 0.27 -24.53 2.11
CA MET A 17 0.42 -23.24 1.44
C MET A 17 1.73 -23.19 0.67
N ASP A 18 1.80 -22.35 -0.35
CA ASP A 18 3.03 -22.01 -1.06
C ASP A 18 3.42 -20.52 -0.85
N ALA A 19 4.49 -20.08 -1.52
CA ALA A 19 4.94 -18.69 -1.42
C ALA A 19 3.90 -17.65 -1.92
N VAL A 20 3.07 -18.01 -2.90
CA VAL A 20 2.00 -17.16 -3.42
C VAL A 20 0.89 -17.03 -2.37
N ASP A 21 0.50 -18.14 -1.75
CA ASP A 21 -0.53 -18.16 -0.71
C ASP A 21 -0.10 -17.38 0.54
N VAL A 22 1.15 -17.53 0.97
CA VAL A 22 1.69 -16.77 2.11
C VAL A 22 1.67 -15.27 1.82
N LEU A 23 2.01 -14.87 0.60
CA LEU A 23 2.01 -13.47 0.22
C LEU A 23 0.58 -12.89 0.19
N ARG A 24 -0.39 -13.63 -0.35
CA ARG A 24 -1.81 -13.28 -0.32
C ARG A 24 -2.32 -13.17 1.12
N ALA A 25 -2.02 -14.17 1.94
CA ALA A 25 -2.42 -14.21 3.35
C ALA A 25 -1.83 -13.03 4.13
N PHE A 26 -0.58 -12.65 3.86
CA PHE A 26 0.04 -11.47 4.48
C PHE A 26 -0.78 -10.20 4.25
N PHE A 27 -1.15 -9.89 3.00
CA PHE A 27 -1.93 -8.69 2.71
C PHE A 27 -3.33 -8.73 3.33
N LEU A 28 -4.01 -9.88 3.24
CA LEU A 28 -5.36 -10.03 3.77
C LEU A 28 -5.37 -9.97 5.31
N PHE A 29 -4.43 -10.65 5.97
CA PHE A 29 -4.29 -10.61 7.42
C PHE A 29 -3.97 -9.20 7.93
N ALA A 30 -3.06 -8.48 7.24
CA ALA A 30 -2.76 -7.09 7.57
C ALA A 30 -4.00 -6.19 7.39
N SER A 31 -4.79 -6.41 6.33
CA SER A 31 -6.07 -5.71 6.10
C SER A 31 -7.06 -5.96 7.24
N CYS A 32 -7.30 -7.22 7.60
CA CYS A 32 -8.18 -7.60 8.70
C CYS A 32 -7.72 -7.00 10.03
N THR A 33 -6.40 -6.96 10.27
CA THR A 33 -5.82 -6.35 11.47
C THR A 33 -6.11 -4.86 11.53
N ILE A 34 -5.89 -4.12 10.44
CA ILE A 34 -6.17 -2.68 10.35
C ILE A 34 -7.67 -2.42 10.60
N LEU A 35 -8.56 -3.20 9.98
CA LEU A 35 -10.01 -3.06 10.21
C LEU A 35 -10.37 -3.34 11.67
N SER A 36 -9.85 -4.41 12.26
CA SER A 36 -10.13 -4.79 13.65
C SER A 36 -9.71 -3.70 14.63
N VAL A 37 -8.52 -3.11 14.44
CA VAL A 37 -8.04 -1.97 15.25
C VAL A 37 -8.90 -0.72 15.05
N SER A 38 -9.41 -0.50 13.84
CA SER A 38 -10.17 0.70 13.50
C SER A 38 -11.64 0.64 13.92
N LEU A 39 -12.24 -0.55 13.97
CA LEU A 39 -13.63 -0.74 14.37
C LEU A 39 -13.83 -0.67 15.89
N LEU A 40 -12.80 -1.02 16.67
CA LEU A 40 -12.86 -0.99 18.13
C LEU A 40 -12.46 0.40 18.64
N ASP A 41 -13.42 1.17 19.16
CA ASP A 41 -13.21 2.56 19.61
C ASP A 41 -12.01 2.73 20.56
N SER A 42 -11.82 1.78 21.48
CA SER A 42 -10.73 1.78 22.45
C SER A 42 -9.34 1.58 21.83
N LEU A 43 -9.26 0.89 20.69
CA LEU A 43 -8.02 0.72 19.93
C LEU A 43 -7.87 1.85 18.91
N ARG A 44 -8.95 2.22 18.23
CA ARG A 44 -8.97 3.30 17.24
C ARG A 44 -8.43 4.58 17.84
N SER A 45 -8.97 5.03 18.98
CA SER A 45 -8.55 6.30 19.62
C SER A 45 -7.07 6.35 19.99
N ARG A 46 -6.46 5.19 20.27
CA ARG A 46 -5.05 5.06 20.67
C ARG A 46 -4.08 4.94 19.49
N PHE A 47 -4.43 4.11 18.51
CA PHE A 47 -3.47 3.65 17.51
C PHE A 47 -3.67 4.27 16.13
N VAL A 48 -4.87 4.73 15.78
CA VAL A 48 -5.20 5.18 14.42
C VAL A 48 -4.88 6.66 14.18
N PRO A 49 -5.32 7.62 15.01
CA PRO A 49 -5.03 9.04 14.79
C PRO A 49 -3.54 9.36 14.87
N TYR A 50 -3.06 10.14 13.90
CA TYR A 50 -1.73 10.74 13.94
C TYR A 50 -1.70 12.09 13.24
N GLY A 51 -0.66 12.88 13.50
CA GLY A 51 -0.54 14.26 13.06
C GLY A 51 -1.72 15.12 13.50
N ALA A 52 -2.34 15.85 12.56
CA ALA A 52 -3.45 16.76 12.83
C ALA A 52 -4.65 16.10 13.53
N ARG A 53 -4.83 14.81 13.27
CA ARG A 53 -5.96 14.02 13.77
C ARG A 53 -5.79 13.64 15.24
N ALA A 54 -4.55 13.57 15.73
CA ALA A 54 -4.27 13.26 17.13
C ALA A 54 -4.46 14.45 18.08
N THR A 55 -4.29 15.69 17.59
CA THR A 55 -4.46 16.90 18.42
C THR A 55 -5.89 17.14 18.87
N VAL A 56 -6.90 16.73 18.09
CA VAL A 56 -8.32 16.96 18.42
C VAL A 56 -8.84 15.99 19.49
N THR A 57 -8.31 14.78 19.57
CA THR A 57 -8.63 13.84 20.65
C THR A 57 -8.28 14.44 22.01
N VAL A 58 -7.17 15.17 22.10
CA VAL A 58 -6.72 15.83 23.34
C VAL A 58 -7.60 17.02 23.72
N GLU A 59 -8.11 17.78 22.74
CA GLU A 59 -8.99 18.93 23.00
C GLU A 59 -10.43 18.52 23.33
N SER A 60 -10.93 17.42 22.75
CA SER A 60 -12.30 16.92 22.98
C SER A 60 -12.46 16.19 24.32
N ASP A 61 -11.37 15.62 24.87
CA ASP A 61 -11.35 14.97 26.19
C ASP A 61 -10.99 15.94 27.35
N SER A 62 -11.04 17.26 27.11
CA SER A 62 -10.62 18.27 28.10
C SER A 62 -11.58 18.50 29.28
N THR A 63 -12.66 17.73 29.42
CA THR A 63 -13.37 17.60 30.70
C THR A 63 -12.59 16.69 31.65
N PRO A 64 -12.22 17.13 32.86
CA PRO A 64 -11.45 16.32 33.79
C PRO A 64 -12.34 15.21 34.37
N SER A 65 -12.49 14.11 33.63
CA SER A 65 -13.01 12.87 34.19
C SER A 65 -11.96 12.29 35.14
N LYS A 66 -12.34 12.14 36.42
CA LYS A 66 -11.58 11.49 37.49
C LYS A 66 -10.82 10.26 36.97
N PRO A 67 -9.61 9.97 37.49
CA PRO A 67 -8.83 8.82 37.03
C PRO A 67 -9.62 7.54 37.35
N SER A 68 -10.29 6.98 36.36
CA SER A 68 -10.83 5.64 36.45
C SER A 68 -9.64 4.72 36.67
N SER A 69 -9.64 3.93 37.74
CA SER A 69 -8.61 2.94 38.06
C SER A 69 -8.16 2.20 36.80
N SER A 70 -7.00 2.58 36.27
CA SER A 70 -6.52 2.08 34.99
C SER A 70 -6.08 0.64 35.17
N SER A 71 -6.77 -0.28 34.49
CA SER A 71 -6.38 -1.68 34.44
C SER A 71 -4.91 -1.83 33.95
N PRO A 72 -4.18 -2.88 34.36
CA PRO A 72 -2.84 -3.14 33.84
C PRO A 72 -2.79 -3.20 32.30
N ILE A 73 -3.85 -3.70 31.67
CA ILE A 73 -3.98 -3.79 30.21
C ILE A 73 -4.01 -2.39 29.59
N THR A 74 -4.75 -1.44 30.17
CA THR A 74 -4.79 -0.06 29.66
C THR A 74 -3.41 0.61 29.70
N HIS A 75 -2.62 0.40 30.76
CA HIS A 75 -1.25 0.92 30.83
C HIS A 75 -0.33 0.34 29.76
N ILE A 76 -0.44 -0.97 29.50
CA ILE A 76 0.32 -1.63 28.44
C ILE A 76 -0.07 -1.05 27.07
N LEU A 77 -1.36 -0.92 26.80
CA LEU A 77 -1.85 -0.36 25.53
C LEU A 77 -1.40 1.10 25.34
N ASP A 78 -1.44 1.92 26.39
CA ASP A 78 -1.00 3.32 26.32
C ASP A 78 0.52 3.41 26.11
N HIS A 79 1.30 2.53 26.75
CA HIS A 79 2.73 2.42 26.50
C HIS A 79 3.03 2.01 25.05
N LEU A 80 2.32 1.03 24.50
CA LEU A 80 2.45 0.63 23.10
C LEU A 80 2.05 1.75 22.12
N ALA A 81 1.03 2.55 22.46
CA ALA A 81 0.59 3.69 21.65
C ALA A 81 1.60 4.85 21.67
N SER A 82 2.45 4.92 22.71
CA SER A 82 3.53 5.90 22.81
C SER A 82 4.70 5.63 21.87
N LEU A 83 4.82 4.40 21.35
CA LEU A 83 5.84 4.02 20.38
C LEU A 83 5.57 4.69 19.03
N LYS A 84 6.18 5.85 18.83
CA LYS A 84 5.96 6.70 17.65
C LYS A 84 7.27 7.02 16.95
N VAL A 85 7.19 7.22 15.65
CA VAL A 85 8.29 7.66 14.80
C VAL A 85 7.97 9.02 14.18
N PRO A 86 9.00 9.80 13.78
CA PRO A 86 8.77 11.04 13.04
C PRO A 86 7.96 10.80 11.76
N HIS A 87 7.00 11.67 11.46
CA HIS A 87 6.21 11.55 10.23
C HIS A 87 7.07 11.63 8.95
N SER A 88 8.26 12.25 9.02
CA SER A 88 9.23 12.27 7.91
C SER A 88 9.72 10.87 7.51
N TYR A 89 9.56 9.85 8.37
CA TYR A 89 9.90 8.47 8.02
C TYR A 89 9.01 7.92 6.89
N PHE A 90 7.91 8.59 6.56
CA PHE A 90 7.10 8.29 5.38
C PHE A 90 7.93 8.23 4.08
N THR A 91 8.97 9.06 3.94
CA THR A 91 9.90 9.01 2.79
C THR A 91 10.59 7.65 2.65
N GLN A 92 10.83 6.95 3.76
CA GLN A 92 11.49 5.63 3.75
C GLN A 92 10.66 4.58 3.01
N PHE A 93 9.33 4.72 2.97
CA PHE A 93 8.48 3.82 2.20
C PHE A 93 8.86 3.80 0.72
N TYR A 94 9.11 4.98 0.15
CA TYR A 94 9.47 5.12 -1.26
C TYR A 94 10.94 4.81 -1.53
N VAL A 95 11.82 5.03 -0.55
CA VAL A 95 13.20 4.52 -0.60
C VAL A 95 13.19 2.99 -0.68
N VAL A 96 12.42 2.32 0.20
CA VAL A 96 12.28 0.87 0.17
C VAL A 96 11.65 0.39 -1.13
N SER A 97 10.63 1.08 -1.66
CA SER A 97 10.04 0.77 -2.97
C SER A 97 11.07 0.80 -4.10
N LEU A 98 11.90 1.86 -4.15
CA LEU A 98 12.93 2.03 -5.17
C LEU A 98 14.03 0.96 -5.05
N LEU A 99 14.57 0.77 -3.85
CA LEU A 99 15.60 -0.23 -3.59
C LEU A 99 15.11 -1.64 -3.86
N SER A 100 13.88 -1.97 -3.49
CA SER A 100 13.27 -3.28 -3.78
C SER A 100 13.09 -3.49 -5.28
N SER A 101 12.71 -2.46 -6.03
CA SER A 101 12.58 -2.54 -7.49
C SER A 101 13.93 -2.82 -8.15
N ILE A 102 14.99 -2.14 -7.73
CA ILE A 102 16.36 -2.38 -8.23
C ILE A 102 16.84 -3.78 -7.83
N PHE A 103 16.64 -4.15 -6.57
CA PHE A 103 17.03 -5.47 -6.05
C PHE A 103 16.38 -6.61 -6.85
N TRP A 104 15.06 -6.55 -7.06
CA TRP A 104 14.37 -7.60 -7.81
C TRP A 104 14.73 -7.59 -9.29
N ALA A 105 14.97 -6.44 -9.91
CA ALA A 105 15.48 -6.41 -11.28
C ALA A 105 16.80 -7.19 -11.41
N LEU A 106 17.74 -6.98 -10.49
CA LEU A 106 19.01 -7.71 -10.46
C LEU A 106 18.81 -9.21 -10.19
N GLN A 107 17.95 -9.58 -9.23
CA GLN A 107 17.69 -10.99 -8.92
C GLN A 107 16.99 -11.73 -10.06
N LEU A 108 16.04 -11.09 -10.75
CA LEU A 108 15.30 -11.70 -11.86
C LEU A 108 16.15 -11.81 -13.13
N VAL A 109 17.00 -10.80 -13.41
CA VAL A 109 17.88 -10.83 -14.59
C VAL A 109 19.02 -11.83 -14.43
N CYS A 110 19.61 -11.90 -13.24
CA CYS A 110 20.77 -12.76 -12.97
C CYS A 110 20.39 -14.15 -12.40
N HIS A 111 19.10 -14.51 -12.36
CA HIS A 111 18.61 -15.72 -11.70
C HIS A 111 19.18 -15.91 -10.28
N GLY A 112 19.22 -14.82 -9.51
CA GLY A 112 19.90 -14.73 -8.23
C GLY A 112 19.28 -15.60 -7.14
N GLN A 113 20.04 -15.80 -6.05
CA GLN A 113 19.67 -16.73 -4.97
C GLN A 113 18.35 -16.38 -4.28
N ALA A 114 18.01 -15.10 -4.12
CA ALA A 114 16.76 -14.71 -3.48
C ALA A 114 15.54 -15.02 -4.36
N PHE A 115 15.67 -14.82 -5.68
CA PHE A 115 14.66 -15.24 -6.64
C PHE A 115 14.49 -16.76 -6.61
N GLN A 116 15.60 -17.51 -6.72
CA GLN A 116 15.56 -18.98 -6.67
C GLN A 116 14.94 -19.51 -5.37
N ALA A 117 15.26 -18.90 -4.23
CA ALA A 117 14.70 -19.29 -2.94
C ALA A 117 13.18 -19.12 -2.86
N ILE A 118 12.60 -18.11 -3.53
CA ILE A 118 11.14 -17.97 -3.59
C ILE A 118 10.58 -18.90 -4.66
N ALA A 119 11.21 -18.98 -5.82
CA ALA A 119 10.75 -19.75 -6.96
C ALA A 119 10.59 -21.25 -6.65
N THR A 120 11.50 -21.84 -5.87
CA THR A 120 11.41 -23.24 -5.44
C THR A 120 10.27 -23.53 -4.46
N ARG A 121 9.61 -22.49 -3.95
CA ARG A 121 8.48 -22.56 -3.00
C ARG A 121 7.14 -22.20 -3.64
N VAL A 122 7.07 -22.10 -4.97
CA VAL A 122 5.82 -21.93 -5.71
C VAL A 122 5.33 -23.30 -6.16
N HIS A 123 4.10 -23.66 -5.82
CA HIS A 123 3.52 -24.95 -6.18
C HIS A 123 3.15 -25.03 -7.67
N SER A 124 3.15 -26.24 -8.21
CA SER A 124 2.87 -26.51 -9.63
C SER A 124 1.54 -25.96 -10.13
N GLU A 125 0.53 -25.86 -9.27
CA GLU A 125 -0.78 -25.25 -9.62
C GLU A 125 -0.63 -23.78 -10.03
N HIS A 126 0.15 -23.00 -9.27
CA HIS A 126 0.43 -21.60 -9.58
C HIS A 126 1.41 -21.42 -10.75
N LEU A 127 2.16 -22.46 -11.13
CA LEU A 127 3.07 -22.43 -12.28
C LEU A 127 2.36 -22.63 -13.63
N GLN A 128 1.19 -23.30 -13.66
CA GLN A 128 0.49 -23.58 -14.92
C GLN A 128 -0.15 -22.35 -15.58
N ARG A 129 -0.53 -21.34 -14.78
CA ARG A 129 -1.12 -20.09 -15.26
C ARG A 129 -0.19 -18.96 -14.90
N THR A 130 0.75 -18.66 -15.79
CA THR A 130 1.81 -17.70 -15.54
C THR A 130 1.63 -16.38 -16.29
N MET A 131 2.23 -15.32 -15.78
CA MET A 131 2.38 -14.04 -16.47
C MET A 131 3.44 -14.14 -17.56
N SER A 132 3.27 -13.42 -18.66
CA SER A 132 4.36 -13.23 -19.65
C SER A 132 5.47 -12.32 -19.09
N VAL A 133 6.69 -12.46 -19.62
CA VAL A 133 7.83 -11.57 -19.27
C VAL A 133 7.47 -10.11 -19.47
N ASN A 134 6.82 -9.78 -20.58
CA ASN A 134 6.39 -8.41 -20.90
C ASN A 134 5.42 -7.86 -19.85
N GLN A 135 4.51 -8.68 -19.31
CA GLN A 135 3.62 -8.25 -18.23
C GLN A 135 4.41 -7.97 -16.94
N VAL A 136 5.34 -8.86 -16.56
CA VAL A 136 6.20 -8.67 -15.39
C VAL A 136 7.02 -7.38 -15.53
N MET A 137 7.70 -7.21 -16.67
CA MET A 137 8.51 -6.03 -16.96
C MET A 137 7.68 -4.75 -16.93
N LEU A 138 6.51 -4.74 -17.57
CA LEU A 138 5.63 -3.57 -17.59
C LEU A 138 5.18 -3.21 -16.17
N CYS A 139 4.70 -4.18 -15.38
CA CYS A 139 4.25 -3.93 -14.01
C CYS A 139 5.41 -3.45 -13.13
N TRP A 140 6.61 -4.01 -13.30
CA TRP A 140 7.83 -3.57 -12.62
C TRP A 140 8.21 -2.13 -12.99
N VAL A 141 8.22 -1.77 -14.29
CA VAL A 141 8.52 -0.40 -14.75
C VAL A 141 7.51 0.60 -14.18
N LEU A 142 6.22 0.26 -14.21
CA LEU A 142 5.17 1.11 -13.69
C LEU A 142 5.31 1.32 -12.17
N MET A 143 5.60 0.25 -11.41
CA MET A 143 5.85 0.36 -9.98
C MET A 143 7.12 1.18 -9.67
N LEU A 144 8.19 1.01 -10.45
CA LEU A 144 9.41 1.81 -10.33
C LEU A 144 9.11 3.29 -10.60
N ALA A 145 8.38 3.60 -11.68
CA ALA A 145 7.99 4.96 -12.03
C ALA A 145 7.14 5.62 -10.93
N GLN A 146 6.17 4.88 -10.38
CA GLN A 146 5.39 5.32 -9.22
C GLN A 146 6.29 5.56 -8.00
N GLY A 147 7.20 4.63 -7.69
CA GLY A 147 8.13 4.75 -6.56
C GLY A 147 9.05 5.98 -6.67
N VAL A 148 9.66 6.20 -7.84
CA VAL A 148 10.50 7.37 -8.13
C VAL A 148 9.70 8.66 -8.01
N ARG A 149 8.51 8.73 -8.61
CA ARG A 149 7.65 9.90 -8.53
C ARG A 149 7.28 10.20 -7.07
N ARG A 150 6.81 9.21 -6.32
CA ARG A 150 6.41 9.38 -4.92
C ARG A 150 7.59 9.75 -4.02
N LEU A 151 8.77 9.20 -4.28
CA LEU A 151 9.99 9.57 -3.58
C LEU A 151 10.34 11.05 -3.83
N HIS A 152 10.35 11.47 -5.10
CA HIS A 152 10.57 12.86 -5.48
C HIS A 152 9.53 13.79 -4.83
N GLU A 153 8.24 13.48 -4.93
CA GLU A 153 7.17 14.23 -4.26
C GLU A 153 7.37 14.32 -2.75
N SER A 154 7.84 13.25 -2.09
CA SER A 154 8.06 13.26 -0.64
C SER A 154 9.19 14.20 -0.21
N PHE A 155 10.16 14.46 -1.08
CA PHE A 155 11.19 15.47 -0.86
C PHE A 155 10.72 16.87 -1.26
N ALA A 156 10.12 17.00 -2.44
CA ALA A 156 9.70 18.28 -3.01
C ALA A 156 8.52 18.90 -2.26
N PHE A 157 7.55 18.09 -1.82
CA PHE A 157 6.30 18.53 -1.17
C PHE A 157 6.37 18.35 0.35
N SER A 158 7.54 18.56 0.94
CA SER A 158 7.73 18.45 2.39
C SER A 158 7.68 19.82 3.07
N LYS A 159 6.94 19.90 4.20
CA LYS A 159 6.99 21.04 5.11
C LYS A 159 7.54 20.56 6.46
N PRO A 160 8.41 21.33 7.13
CA PRO A 160 8.86 21.01 8.48
C PRO A 160 7.67 20.73 9.41
N SER A 161 7.71 19.60 10.12
CA SER A 161 6.62 19.17 10.98
C SER A 161 7.17 18.36 12.15
N SER A 162 6.69 18.67 13.36
CA SER A 162 6.90 17.88 14.57
C SER A 162 5.91 16.71 14.69
N SER A 163 5.09 16.48 13.66
CA SER A 163 4.11 15.39 13.63
C SER A 163 4.81 14.03 13.74
N GLN A 164 4.21 13.15 14.53
CA GLN A 164 4.63 11.76 14.66
C GLN A 164 3.53 10.83 14.14
N MET A 165 3.90 9.59 13.80
CA MET A 165 2.99 8.50 13.47
C MET A 165 3.31 7.27 14.31
N TRP A 166 2.32 6.41 14.52
CA TRP A 166 2.52 5.17 15.27
C TRP A 166 3.52 4.24 14.57
N PHE A 167 4.42 3.64 15.34
CA PHE A 167 5.49 2.79 14.81
C PHE A 167 4.98 1.62 13.96
N ALA A 168 3.87 0.99 14.36
CA ALA A 168 3.34 -0.13 13.59
C ALA A 168 2.75 0.28 12.23
N HIS A 169 2.22 1.51 12.09
CA HIS A 169 1.85 2.03 10.76
C HIS A 169 3.08 2.20 9.86
N TRP A 170 4.19 2.66 10.44
CA TRP A 170 5.45 2.75 9.72
C TRP A 170 5.94 1.37 9.30
N LEU A 171 5.97 0.40 10.21
CA LEU A 171 6.40 -0.96 9.91
C LEU A 171 5.50 -1.64 8.86
N ALA A 172 4.18 -1.45 8.94
CA ALA A 172 3.22 -1.96 7.96
C ALA A 172 3.47 -1.35 6.56
N GLY A 173 3.80 -0.07 6.48
CA GLY A 173 4.19 0.58 5.22
C GLY A 173 5.45 -0.02 4.62
N ILE A 174 6.50 -0.24 5.42
CA ILE A 174 7.74 -0.89 4.97
C ILE A 174 7.46 -2.31 4.48
N ALA A 175 6.74 -3.10 5.28
CA ALA A 175 6.39 -4.47 4.94
C ALA A 175 5.54 -4.55 3.67
N PHE A 176 4.62 -3.61 3.45
CA PHE A 176 3.84 -3.52 2.22
C PHE A 176 4.72 -3.32 0.98
N TYR A 177 5.66 -2.38 0.99
CA TYR A 177 6.53 -2.14 -0.18
C TYR A 177 7.48 -3.31 -0.47
N LEU A 178 7.96 -4.01 0.57
CA LEU A 178 8.72 -5.25 0.41
C LEU A 178 7.85 -6.35 -0.22
N ALA A 179 6.64 -6.57 0.31
CA ALA A 179 5.73 -7.60 -0.17
C ALA A 179 5.21 -7.34 -1.59
N VAL A 180 4.80 -6.10 -1.90
CA VAL A 180 4.25 -5.77 -3.23
C VAL A 180 5.31 -5.90 -4.32
N SER A 181 6.59 -5.66 -3.98
CA SER A 181 7.70 -5.86 -4.92
C SER A 181 7.86 -7.32 -5.35
N ILE A 182 7.49 -8.27 -4.48
CA ILE A 182 7.43 -9.71 -4.79
C ILE A 182 6.14 -10.03 -5.56
N ALA A 183 5.00 -9.46 -5.12
CA ALA A 183 3.68 -9.72 -5.70
C ALA A 183 3.61 -9.42 -7.20
N LEU A 184 4.38 -8.45 -7.68
CA LEU A 184 4.38 -8.03 -9.09
C LEU A 184 4.99 -9.05 -10.05
N TRP A 185 5.80 -9.99 -9.56
CA TRP A 185 6.46 -10.99 -10.42
C TRP A 185 6.21 -12.43 -10.00
N ILE A 186 5.74 -12.71 -8.78
CA ILE A 186 5.65 -14.08 -8.25
C ILE A 186 4.73 -15.00 -9.08
N GLU A 187 3.64 -14.47 -9.67
CA GLU A 187 2.79 -15.25 -10.58
C GLU A 187 3.39 -15.39 -12.00
N GLY A 188 4.52 -14.74 -12.28
CA GLY A 188 5.36 -14.91 -13.46
C GLY A 188 6.51 -15.91 -13.28
N THR A 189 6.61 -16.60 -12.14
CA THR A 189 7.78 -17.41 -11.75
C THR A 189 8.20 -18.42 -12.83
N GLU A 190 7.26 -19.21 -13.36
CA GLU A 190 7.57 -20.24 -14.36
C GLU A 190 8.18 -19.65 -15.64
N THR A 191 7.58 -18.56 -16.14
CA THR A 191 8.10 -17.83 -17.30
C THR A 191 9.49 -17.28 -17.01
N LEU A 192 9.71 -16.69 -15.83
CA LEU A 192 11.00 -16.10 -15.46
C LEU A 192 12.12 -17.16 -15.28
N LEU A 193 11.78 -18.35 -14.80
CA LEU A 193 12.72 -19.47 -14.68
C LEU A 193 13.17 -20.00 -16.05
N SER A 194 12.24 -20.09 -17.00
CA SER A 194 12.50 -20.64 -18.33
C SER A 194 13.04 -19.62 -19.34
N HIS A 195 12.85 -18.32 -19.07
CA HIS A 195 13.23 -17.25 -20.01
C HIS A 195 14.73 -16.95 -20.01
N ARG A 196 15.28 -16.74 -21.21
CA ARG A 196 16.62 -16.17 -21.40
C ARG A 196 16.51 -14.78 -21.97
N TRP A 197 17.00 -13.81 -21.21
CA TRP A 197 16.97 -12.40 -21.57
C TRP A 197 17.65 -12.13 -22.91
N SER A 198 16.90 -11.54 -23.84
CA SER A 198 17.34 -11.09 -25.15
C SER A 198 17.12 -9.58 -25.29
N ARG A 199 17.74 -8.97 -26.32
CA ARG A 199 17.45 -7.57 -26.68
C ARG A 199 16.01 -7.38 -27.13
N ASP A 200 15.37 -8.44 -27.64
CA ASP A 200 13.99 -8.41 -28.12
C ASP A 200 12.98 -8.11 -27.00
N ASP A 201 13.30 -8.46 -25.76
CA ASP A 201 12.45 -8.23 -24.58
C ASP A 201 12.28 -6.74 -24.24
N VAL A 202 13.23 -5.90 -24.68
CA VAL A 202 13.21 -4.45 -24.44
C VAL A 202 12.58 -3.70 -25.62
N THR A 203 12.43 -4.36 -26.77
CA THR A 203 11.85 -3.75 -27.97
C THR A 203 10.34 -3.97 -28.04
N VAL A 204 9.59 -2.89 -28.27
CA VAL A 204 8.13 -2.96 -28.47
C VAL A 204 7.85 -3.32 -29.92
N ASN A 205 8.08 -4.58 -30.27
CA ASN A 205 7.84 -5.09 -31.63
C ASN A 205 6.38 -5.54 -31.85
N ASN A 206 5.62 -5.72 -30.76
CA ASN A 206 4.24 -6.20 -30.79
C ASN A 206 3.27 -5.11 -30.33
N ALA A 207 2.07 -5.11 -30.92
CA ALA A 207 0.99 -4.24 -30.48
C ALA A 207 0.62 -4.53 -29.01
N PRO A 208 0.30 -3.50 -28.20
CA PRO A 208 -0.15 -3.70 -26.83
C PRO A 208 -1.41 -4.58 -26.80
N SER A 209 -1.49 -5.48 -25.82
CA SER A 209 -2.73 -6.23 -25.57
C SER A 209 -3.89 -5.26 -25.26
N LEU A 210 -5.14 -5.67 -25.51
CA LEU A 210 -6.33 -4.88 -25.13
C LEU A 210 -6.28 -4.46 -23.65
N ARG A 211 -5.81 -5.37 -22.78
CA ARG A 211 -5.60 -5.11 -21.36
C ARG A 211 -4.57 -4.01 -21.12
N THR A 212 -3.44 -4.05 -21.81
CA THR A 212 -2.42 -2.99 -21.75
C THR A 212 -2.98 -1.66 -22.24
N PHE A 213 -3.69 -1.68 -23.38
CA PHE A 213 -4.30 -0.50 -23.97
C PHE A 213 -5.32 0.18 -23.05
N LEU A 214 -6.06 -0.58 -22.24
CA LEU A 214 -7.02 -0.03 -21.28
C LEU A 214 -6.39 0.36 -19.94
N CYS A 215 -5.56 -0.51 -19.37
CA CYS A 215 -5.08 -0.35 -18.00
C CYS A 215 -3.93 0.65 -17.89
N LEU A 216 -3.07 0.77 -18.91
CA LEU A 216 -1.95 1.73 -18.88
C LEU A 216 -2.44 3.20 -18.84
N PRO A 217 -3.41 3.63 -19.68
CA PRO A 217 -3.98 4.97 -19.53
C PRO A 217 -4.64 5.20 -18.16
N ILE A 218 -5.31 4.20 -17.58
CA ILE A 218 -5.90 4.30 -16.23
C ILE A 218 -4.80 4.53 -15.19
N PHE A 219 -3.72 3.74 -15.25
CA PHE A 219 -2.56 3.90 -14.36
C PHE A 219 -1.97 5.31 -14.44
N LEU A 220 -1.75 5.81 -15.66
CA LEU A 220 -1.15 7.11 -15.91
C LEU A 220 -2.06 8.26 -15.46
N PHE A 221 -3.35 8.18 -15.79
CA PHE A 221 -4.34 9.17 -15.37
C PHE A 221 -4.49 9.21 -13.85
N ALA A 222 -4.59 8.06 -13.20
CA ALA A 222 -4.65 7.97 -11.75
C ALA A 222 -3.35 8.49 -11.10
N SER A 223 -2.19 8.19 -11.68
CA SER A 223 -0.92 8.75 -11.22
C SER A 223 -0.87 10.28 -11.30
N GLY A 224 -1.37 10.86 -12.39
CA GLY A 224 -1.49 12.31 -12.55
C GLY A 224 -2.46 12.92 -11.53
N LEU A 225 -3.66 12.36 -11.38
CA LEU A 225 -4.65 12.83 -10.40
C LEU A 225 -4.10 12.78 -8.96
N GLN A 226 -3.37 11.73 -8.63
CA GLN A 226 -2.72 11.59 -7.33
C GLN A 226 -1.63 12.67 -7.13
N HIS A 227 -0.80 12.91 -8.15
CA HIS A 227 0.22 13.95 -8.12
C HIS A 227 -0.39 15.34 -7.91
N ASP A 228 -1.39 15.70 -8.71
CA ASP A 228 -2.06 17.01 -8.66
C ASP A 228 -2.73 17.25 -7.31
N ALA A 229 -3.36 16.21 -6.75
CA ALA A 229 -3.95 16.27 -5.42
C ALA A 229 -2.88 16.54 -4.34
N HIS A 230 -1.75 15.84 -4.37
CA HIS A 230 -0.67 16.04 -3.41
C HIS A 230 -0.05 17.43 -3.53
N HIS A 231 0.20 17.87 -4.76
CA HIS A 231 0.72 19.21 -5.03
C HIS A 231 -0.24 20.30 -4.52
N TYR A 232 -1.54 20.17 -4.81
CA TYR A 232 -2.56 21.09 -4.33
C TYR A 232 -2.61 21.12 -2.79
N LEU A 233 -2.70 19.96 -2.14
CA LEU A 233 -2.69 19.86 -0.67
C LEU A 233 -1.44 20.49 -0.05
N PHE A 234 -0.29 20.33 -0.70
CA PHE A 234 0.95 20.99 -0.30
C PHE A 234 0.90 22.50 -0.48
N SER A 235 0.30 23.03 -1.54
CA SER A 235 0.19 24.49 -1.76
C SER A 235 -0.69 25.20 -0.72
N LEU A 236 -1.58 24.47 -0.04
CA LEU A 236 -2.47 25.05 0.96
C LEU A 236 -1.71 25.52 2.20
N LYS A 237 -2.23 26.59 2.83
CA LYS A 237 -1.86 26.92 4.21
C LYS A 237 -2.21 25.75 5.12
N LYS A 238 -1.36 25.46 6.11
CA LYS A 238 -1.50 24.28 6.97
C LYS A 238 -2.89 24.27 7.62
N TYR A 239 -3.58 23.13 7.52
CA TYR A 239 -4.94 22.94 8.02
C TYR A 239 -6.00 23.85 7.39
N THR A 240 -5.97 23.99 6.06
CA THR A 240 -7.05 24.60 5.27
C THR A 240 -7.94 23.50 4.68
N LEU A 241 -9.25 23.74 4.60
CA LEU A 241 -10.17 22.83 3.95
C LEU A 241 -9.95 22.88 2.42
N PRO A 242 -9.70 21.74 1.74
CA PRO A 242 -9.58 21.67 0.29
C PRO A 242 -10.86 22.12 -0.44
N SER A 243 -10.71 23.05 -1.38
CA SER A 243 -11.81 23.61 -2.19
C SER A 243 -11.71 23.31 -3.69
N HIS A 244 -10.59 22.74 -4.16
CA HIS A 244 -10.41 22.37 -5.57
C HIS A 244 -11.51 21.40 -6.03
N PRO A 245 -11.99 21.46 -7.30
CA PRO A 245 -13.10 20.63 -7.78
C PRO A 245 -12.94 19.12 -7.52
N MET A 246 -11.71 18.60 -7.54
CA MET A 246 -11.44 17.19 -7.22
C MET A 246 -11.80 16.79 -5.78
N PHE A 247 -11.88 17.75 -4.85
CA PHE A 247 -12.26 17.54 -3.44
C PHE A 247 -13.73 17.91 -3.18
N ARG A 248 -14.50 18.28 -4.21
CA ARG A 248 -15.88 18.80 -4.03
C ARG A 248 -16.83 17.73 -3.48
N SER A 249 -16.77 16.52 -4.03
CA SER A 249 -17.63 15.38 -3.68
C SER A 249 -16.91 14.29 -2.90
N ILE A 250 -15.60 14.44 -2.67
CA ILE A 250 -14.77 13.43 -2.03
C ILE A 250 -13.67 14.06 -1.17
N VAL A 251 -13.40 13.47 0.00
CA VAL A 251 -12.44 13.97 0.98
C VAL A 251 -11.00 13.66 0.57
N CYS A 252 -10.74 12.44 0.12
CA CYS A 252 -9.40 11.97 -0.22
C CYS A 252 -9.31 11.43 -1.66
N PRO A 253 -9.45 12.26 -2.71
CA PRO A 253 -9.36 11.83 -4.11
C PRO A 253 -8.01 11.20 -4.49
N HIS A 254 -6.93 11.62 -3.82
CA HIS A 254 -5.60 11.03 -4.01
C HIS A 254 -5.53 9.57 -3.53
N TYR A 255 -6.33 9.18 -2.55
CA TYR A 255 -6.42 7.79 -2.11
C TYR A 255 -7.24 6.94 -3.08
N THR A 256 -8.29 7.51 -3.68
CA THR A 256 -9.01 6.87 -4.82
C THR A 256 -8.04 6.59 -5.96
N ALA A 257 -7.24 7.59 -6.31
CA ALA A 257 -6.25 7.50 -7.37
C ALA A 257 -5.21 6.41 -7.05
N GLU A 258 -4.75 6.33 -5.81
CA GLU A 258 -3.85 5.25 -5.37
C GLU A 258 -4.46 3.86 -5.51
N CYS A 259 -5.73 3.68 -5.13
CA CYS A 259 -6.44 2.42 -5.32
C CYS A 259 -6.54 2.05 -6.81
N ALA A 260 -6.85 3.03 -7.67
CA ALA A 260 -6.91 2.82 -9.12
C ALA A 260 -5.55 2.44 -9.73
N ILE A 261 -4.45 3.02 -9.23
CA ILE A 261 -3.09 2.65 -9.62
C ILE A 261 -2.82 1.17 -9.33
N TYR A 262 -3.01 0.71 -8.09
CA TYR A 262 -2.78 -0.71 -7.76
C TYR A 262 -3.77 -1.66 -8.45
N LEU A 263 -5.03 -1.25 -8.64
CA LEU A 263 -6.01 -2.05 -9.36
C LEU A 263 -5.62 -2.22 -10.83
N SER A 264 -5.11 -1.16 -11.47
CA SER A 264 -4.61 -1.26 -12.85
C SER A 264 -3.41 -2.22 -12.96
N LEU A 265 -2.51 -2.26 -11.96
CA LEU A 265 -1.45 -3.25 -11.88
C LEU A 265 -2.00 -4.66 -11.70
N ALA A 266 -3.01 -4.86 -10.84
CA ALA A 266 -3.64 -6.17 -10.66
C ALA A 266 -4.27 -6.70 -11.95
N LEU A 267 -4.88 -5.82 -12.75
CA LEU A 267 -5.45 -6.18 -14.04
C LEU A 267 -4.36 -6.47 -15.07
N LEU A 268 -3.32 -5.63 -15.18
CA LEU A 268 -2.18 -5.82 -16.08
C LEU A 268 -1.43 -7.13 -15.80
N ALA A 269 -1.21 -7.41 -14.51
CA ALA A 269 -0.47 -8.57 -14.04
C ALA A 269 -1.26 -9.88 -14.08
N ALA A 270 -2.50 -9.89 -14.60
CA ALA A 270 -3.33 -11.09 -14.56
C ALA A 270 -2.71 -12.23 -15.40
N PRO A 271 -2.50 -13.42 -14.82
CA PRO A 271 -1.93 -14.56 -15.55
C PRO A 271 -2.81 -15.03 -16.71
N GLN A 272 -2.26 -15.89 -17.56
CA GLN A 272 -3.01 -16.47 -18.68
C GLN A 272 -4.29 -17.17 -18.19
N GLY A 273 -5.42 -16.83 -18.81
CA GLY A 273 -6.74 -17.37 -18.47
C GLY A 273 -7.43 -16.72 -17.27
N GLU A 274 -6.77 -15.79 -16.57
CA GLU A 274 -7.33 -15.06 -15.44
C GLU A 274 -7.65 -13.60 -15.83
N MET A 275 -8.72 -13.06 -15.25
CA MET A 275 -9.12 -11.66 -15.46
C MET A 275 -8.31 -10.68 -14.58
N ILE A 276 -7.82 -11.16 -13.43
CA ILE A 276 -7.12 -10.35 -12.44
C ILE A 276 -6.04 -11.17 -11.74
N ASN A 277 -4.90 -10.54 -11.42
CA ASN A 277 -3.87 -11.14 -10.58
C ASN A 277 -4.33 -11.14 -9.12
N LYS A 278 -4.59 -12.33 -8.56
CA LYS A 278 -5.15 -12.46 -7.20
C LYS A 278 -4.15 -12.02 -6.14
N THR A 279 -2.86 -12.18 -6.38
CA THR A 279 -1.80 -11.72 -5.46
C THR A 279 -1.74 -10.20 -5.39
N VAL A 280 -1.67 -9.50 -6.52
CA VAL A 280 -1.71 -8.04 -6.54
C VAL A 280 -3.07 -7.51 -6.08
N LEU A 281 -4.18 -8.21 -6.37
CA LEU A 281 -5.50 -7.87 -5.83
C LEU A 281 -5.53 -7.90 -4.30
N SER A 282 -4.88 -8.86 -3.65
CA SER A 282 -4.78 -8.87 -2.18
C SER A 282 -4.03 -7.63 -1.66
N ALA A 283 -3.01 -7.15 -2.38
CA ALA A 283 -2.36 -5.87 -2.09
C ALA A 283 -3.30 -4.67 -2.30
N VAL A 284 -4.16 -4.70 -3.33
CA VAL A 284 -5.22 -3.67 -3.53
C VAL A 284 -6.18 -3.64 -2.35
N VAL A 285 -6.58 -4.80 -1.80
CA VAL A 285 -7.43 -4.87 -0.59
C VAL A 285 -6.73 -4.16 0.58
N PHE A 286 -5.44 -4.45 0.80
CA PHE A 286 -4.66 -3.79 1.84
C PHE A 286 -4.61 -2.27 1.66
N VAL A 287 -4.29 -1.79 0.45
CA VAL A 287 -4.22 -0.35 0.15
C VAL A 287 -5.58 0.31 0.39
N THR A 288 -6.65 -0.32 -0.09
CA THR A 288 -8.03 0.19 0.04
C THR A 288 -8.43 0.29 1.51
N VAL A 289 -8.15 -0.73 2.31
CA VAL A 289 -8.46 -0.73 3.75
C VAL A 289 -7.64 0.32 4.49
N ASN A 290 -6.31 0.33 4.29
CA ASN A 290 -5.41 1.25 4.98
C ASN A 290 -5.73 2.72 4.68
N LEU A 291 -5.94 3.04 3.40
CA LEU A 291 -6.31 4.40 2.99
C LEU A 291 -7.76 4.73 3.35
N GLY A 292 -8.67 3.77 3.32
CA GLY A 292 -10.08 3.96 3.71
C GLY A 292 -10.25 4.33 5.18
N VAL A 293 -9.50 3.69 6.08
CA VAL A 293 -9.44 4.08 7.50
C VAL A 293 -8.88 5.50 7.63
N THR A 294 -7.78 5.78 6.94
CA THR A 294 -7.14 7.11 6.95
C THR A 294 -8.08 8.21 6.43
N ALA A 295 -8.89 7.92 5.40
CA ALA A 295 -9.86 8.83 4.80
C ALA A 295 -11.00 9.15 5.77
N SER A 296 -11.55 8.14 6.45
CA SER A 296 -12.60 8.31 7.47
C SER A 296 -12.13 9.23 8.59
N GLU A 297 -10.93 8.99 9.10
CA GLU A 297 -10.31 9.83 10.12
C GLU A 297 -10.04 11.26 9.64
N THR A 298 -9.74 11.44 8.36
CA THR A 298 -9.59 12.77 7.75
C THR A 298 -10.92 13.50 7.65
N LYS A 299 -12.00 12.82 7.25
CA LYS A 299 -13.36 13.39 7.22
C LYS A 299 -13.80 13.81 8.62
N ARG A 300 -13.62 12.93 9.61
CA ARG A 300 -13.93 13.21 11.03
C ARG A 300 -13.21 14.46 11.53
N TRP A 301 -11.92 14.56 11.24
CA TRP A 301 -11.13 15.74 11.60
C TRP A 301 -11.61 17.02 10.90
N TYR A 302 -11.99 16.95 9.62
CA TYR A 302 -12.59 18.09 8.92
C TYR A 302 -13.91 18.53 9.53
N MET A 303 -14.80 17.60 9.88
CA MET A 303 -16.09 17.90 10.52
C MET A 303 -15.90 18.60 11.87
N GLN A 304 -14.92 18.14 12.66
CA GLN A 304 -14.59 18.74 13.96
C GLN A 304 -14.01 20.16 13.80
N LYS A 305 -13.09 20.35 12.85
CA LYS A 305 -12.37 21.62 12.69
C LYS A 305 -13.17 22.70 11.95
N PHE A 306 -13.94 22.32 10.93
CA PHE A 306 -14.61 23.24 10.02
C PHE A 306 -16.14 23.22 10.13
N GLY A 307 -16.67 22.46 11.08
CA GLY A 307 -18.10 22.22 11.24
C GLY A 307 -18.58 21.08 10.37
N ASP A 308 -19.58 20.37 10.87
CA ASP A 308 -20.08 19.11 10.33
C ASP A 308 -20.53 19.23 8.86
N ASN A 309 -21.26 20.30 8.55
CA ASN A 309 -21.81 20.57 7.22
C ASN A 309 -20.74 20.82 6.13
N SER A 310 -19.47 21.02 6.50
CA SER A 310 -18.39 21.35 5.54
C SER A 310 -18.03 20.18 4.61
N VAL A 311 -18.18 18.94 5.09
CA VAL A 311 -17.79 17.72 4.38
C VAL A 311 -18.80 16.58 4.52
N ARG A 312 -19.92 16.77 5.23
CA ARG A 312 -20.94 15.72 5.48
C ARG A 312 -21.32 14.96 4.20
N GLU A 313 -21.64 15.69 3.13
CA GLU A 313 -22.09 15.15 1.83
C GLU A 313 -20.95 14.60 0.95
N ARG A 314 -19.69 14.68 1.39
CA ARG A 314 -18.54 14.17 0.62
C ARG A 314 -18.29 12.71 0.96
N TRP A 315 -18.01 11.89 -0.04
CA TRP A 315 -17.49 10.53 0.14
C TRP A 315 -16.10 10.58 0.80
N ASN A 316 -15.72 9.58 1.57
CA ASN A 316 -14.41 9.47 2.18
C ASN A 316 -13.32 9.27 1.11
N MET A 317 -13.49 8.26 0.26
CA MET A 317 -12.45 7.77 -0.65
C MET A 317 -12.96 7.10 -1.93
N ILE A 318 -14.11 6.44 -1.96
CA ILE A 318 -14.65 5.79 -3.16
C ILE A 318 -15.97 6.49 -3.51
N PRO A 319 -16.02 7.26 -4.60
CA PRO A 319 -17.25 7.94 -5.01
C PRO A 319 -18.41 6.97 -5.12
N TRP A 320 -19.58 7.35 -4.59
CA TRP A 320 -20.82 6.56 -4.60
C TRP A 320 -20.81 5.29 -3.73
N VAL A 321 -19.73 5.03 -2.99
CA VAL A 321 -19.59 3.83 -2.16
C VAL A 321 -19.19 4.19 -0.73
N TYR A 322 -18.09 4.92 -0.56
CA TYR A 322 -17.49 5.18 0.76
C TYR A 322 -16.80 6.53 0.85
#